data_AF-A0A1X0NVD4-F1
#
_entry.id   AF-A0A1X0NVD4-F1
#
_cell.length_a   1.000
_cell.length_b   1.000
_cell.length_c   1.000
_cell.angle_alpha   90.00
_cell.angle_beta   90.00
_cell.angle_gamma   90.00
#
_symmetry.space_group_name_H-M   'P 1'
#
loop_
_entity.id
_entity.type
_entity.pdbx_description
1 polymer ?
#
loop_
_entity_poly.entity_id
_entity_poly.type
_entity_poly.pdbx_seq_one_letter_code
_entity_poly.pdbx_strand_id
1 'polypeptide(L)'
;MEESTQSLKFVGADVTNTDIAQACLRQAVTHVELHNCDRVTDVSALADIPTLVEARIYSCKRVRCFGLLCQKESSLRKLVLFRTPITGAQLKDLRSHGIEVVLKESTGFEKMVRPSESLVKSSLDLIRKVTADVKPEQIGIAFNGGKDSVVMMDLLLCVFGSEVMKKFCIFVLGIGGMEEFNEMVSFRENYASTNGFVLTKTDSSLSMKEGLEYLKETRDIQLVFMGTRKSDSAHQKESVERTTKGWPDMLRVCLLFNWSYEDIWGYILAYGIPFCSLYAEGYTSLGSLNSTAPNPLLRRSDGTFSPAWELSDSSAERNGRHVKA
;
A
#
# COMPACT_ATOMS: atom_id res chain seq x y z
N MET A 1 45.53 9.95 -10.46
CA MET A 1 44.87 8.77 -11.06
C MET A 1 43.52 8.68 -10.40
N GLU A 2 42.49 9.27 -10.99
CA GLU A 2 41.12 8.95 -10.62
C GLU A 2 40.91 7.48 -10.99
N GLU A 3 40.73 6.63 -9.98
CA GLU A 3 40.18 5.31 -10.21
C GLU A 3 38.84 5.52 -10.91
N SER A 4 38.75 5.06 -12.17
CA SER A 4 37.51 4.96 -12.90
C SER A 4 36.53 4.14 -12.06
N THR A 5 35.69 4.80 -11.27
CA THR A 5 34.59 4.16 -10.55
C THR A 5 33.63 3.62 -11.60
N GLN A 6 33.67 2.31 -11.83
CA GLN A 6 32.65 1.65 -12.63
C GLN A 6 31.31 1.83 -11.92
N SER A 7 30.41 2.58 -12.55
CA SER A 7 29.10 2.94 -12.01
C SER A 7 27.98 2.60 -12.98
N LEU A 8 26.85 2.09 -12.47
CA LEU A 8 25.61 1.99 -13.24
C LEU A 8 24.66 3.11 -12.83
N LYS A 9 23.97 3.67 -13.81
CA LYS A 9 22.98 4.71 -13.57
C LYS A 9 21.69 4.41 -14.32
N PHE A 10 20.61 4.30 -13.57
CA PHE A 10 19.26 4.15 -14.08
C PHE A 10 18.52 5.47 -13.92
N VAL A 11 17.89 5.96 -14.99
CA VAL A 11 17.18 7.24 -14.98
C VAL A 11 15.86 7.08 -15.72
N GLY A 12 14.78 7.54 -15.08
CA GLY A 12 13.48 7.70 -15.72
C GLY A 12 12.43 6.71 -15.24
N ALA A 13 11.17 7.12 -15.39
CA ALA A 13 10.01 6.41 -14.88
C ALA A 13 9.73 5.08 -15.59
N ASP A 14 10.31 4.87 -16.78
CA ASP A 14 10.12 3.64 -17.54
C ASP A 14 11.00 2.48 -17.09
N VAL A 15 12.06 2.74 -16.29
CA VAL A 15 12.92 1.69 -15.73
C VAL A 15 12.10 0.78 -14.81
N THR A 16 12.18 -0.52 -15.05
CA THR A 16 11.46 -1.57 -14.32
C THR A 16 12.39 -2.43 -13.46
N ASN A 17 11.81 -3.26 -12.58
CA ASN A 17 12.56 -4.28 -11.84
C ASN A 17 13.35 -5.21 -12.77
N THR A 18 12.80 -5.55 -13.94
CA THR A 18 13.45 -6.43 -14.94
C THR A 18 14.67 -5.76 -15.54
N ASP A 19 14.59 -4.47 -15.87
CA ASP A 19 15.72 -3.72 -16.42
C ASP A 19 16.88 -3.67 -15.42
N ILE A 20 16.59 -3.43 -14.14
CA ILE A 20 17.60 -3.47 -13.08
C ILE A 20 18.19 -4.87 -12.96
N ALA A 21 17.35 -5.91 -12.85
CA ALA A 21 17.84 -7.28 -12.70
C ALA A 21 18.75 -7.71 -13.87
N GLN A 22 18.32 -7.44 -15.11
CA GLN A 22 19.12 -7.73 -16.30
C GLN A 22 20.43 -6.95 -16.33
N ALA A 23 20.40 -5.66 -15.95
CA ALA A 23 21.58 -4.83 -15.93
C ALA A 23 22.55 -5.21 -14.81
N CYS A 24 22.08 -5.72 -13.67
CA CYS A 24 22.91 -6.13 -12.53
C CYS A 24 23.63 -7.47 -12.76
N LEU A 25 23.06 -8.36 -13.59
CA LEU A 25 23.65 -9.65 -13.89
C LEU A 25 25.08 -9.51 -14.45
N ARG A 26 26.05 -10.16 -13.79
CA ARG A 26 27.46 -10.28 -14.22
C ARG A 26 28.21 -8.94 -14.32
N GLN A 27 27.78 -7.94 -13.55
CA GLN A 27 28.49 -6.67 -13.46
C GLN A 27 29.58 -6.69 -12.40
N ALA A 28 30.59 -5.84 -12.61
CA ALA A 28 31.67 -5.59 -11.66
C ALA A 28 31.72 -4.11 -11.25
N VAL A 29 30.55 -3.49 -11.07
CA VAL A 29 30.46 -2.08 -10.66
C VAL A 29 30.52 -1.92 -9.15
N THR A 30 31.05 -0.79 -8.70
CA THR A 30 31.14 -0.47 -7.26
C THR A 30 30.07 0.51 -6.82
N HIS A 31 29.43 1.21 -7.76
CA HIS A 31 28.42 2.23 -7.50
C HIS A 31 27.19 2.04 -8.38
N VAL A 32 26.00 2.18 -7.80
CA VAL A 32 24.74 2.19 -8.55
C VAL A 32 23.92 3.42 -8.17
N GLU A 33 23.36 4.11 -9.16
CA GLU A 33 22.40 5.19 -8.95
C GLU A 33 21.06 4.91 -9.63
N LEU A 34 19.95 5.13 -8.92
CA LEU A 34 18.59 5.12 -9.48
C LEU A 34 17.99 6.51 -9.32
N HIS A 35 17.46 7.08 -10.41
CA HIS A 35 16.86 8.42 -10.43
C HIS A 35 15.46 8.39 -11.02
N ASN A 36 14.46 8.69 -10.19
CA ASN A 36 13.04 8.78 -10.59
C ASN A 36 12.51 7.49 -11.25
N CYS A 37 12.97 6.32 -10.79
CA CYS A 37 12.57 5.02 -11.32
C CYS A 37 11.25 4.56 -10.68
N ASP A 38 10.17 5.19 -11.09
CA ASP A 38 8.85 5.07 -10.46
C ASP A 38 8.11 3.74 -10.72
N ARG A 39 8.60 2.91 -11.66
CA ARG A 39 8.15 1.52 -11.88
C ARG A 39 9.01 0.50 -11.15
N VAL A 40 10.06 0.93 -10.44
CA VAL A 40 10.89 0.05 -9.62
C VAL A 40 10.27 -0.05 -8.24
N THR A 41 9.90 -1.28 -7.89
CA THR A 41 9.33 -1.63 -6.58
C THR A 41 10.26 -2.51 -5.75
N ASP A 42 11.20 -3.19 -6.42
CA ASP A 42 12.10 -4.13 -5.79
C ASP A 42 13.52 -3.86 -6.28
N VAL A 43 14.39 -3.41 -5.37
CA VAL A 43 15.82 -3.15 -5.67
C VAL A 43 16.70 -4.31 -5.20
N SER A 44 16.10 -5.46 -4.89
CA SER A 44 16.81 -6.62 -4.40
C SER A 44 17.89 -7.14 -5.35
N ALA A 45 17.69 -6.98 -6.66
CA ALA A 45 18.64 -7.44 -7.68
C ALA A 45 20.00 -6.70 -7.65
N LEU A 46 20.09 -5.57 -6.95
CA LEU A 46 21.37 -4.91 -6.69
C LEU A 46 22.32 -5.80 -5.88
N ALA A 47 21.79 -6.75 -5.08
CA ALA A 47 22.57 -7.72 -4.35
C ALA A 47 23.30 -8.73 -5.26
N ASP A 48 22.86 -8.87 -6.52
CA ASP A 48 23.48 -9.77 -7.49
C ASP A 48 24.81 -9.22 -8.04
N ILE A 49 25.19 -7.99 -7.69
CA ILE A 49 26.46 -7.36 -8.05
C ILE A 49 27.47 -7.59 -6.90
N PRO A 50 28.43 -8.54 -7.01
CA PRO A 50 29.29 -8.92 -5.89
C PRO A 50 30.26 -7.82 -5.46
N THR A 51 30.49 -6.82 -6.30
CA THR A 51 31.43 -5.71 -6.08
C THR A 51 30.74 -4.40 -5.65
N LEU A 52 29.41 -4.37 -5.53
CA LEU A 52 28.66 -3.15 -5.24
C LEU A 52 28.93 -2.66 -3.81
N VAL A 53 29.56 -1.49 -3.67
CA VAL A 53 29.88 -0.88 -2.37
C VAL A 53 28.84 0.15 -1.96
N GLU A 54 28.34 0.95 -2.90
CA GLU A 54 27.41 2.04 -2.64
C GLU A 54 26.25 2.07 -3.63
N ALA A 55 25.03 2.17 -3.10
CA ALA A 55 23.82 2.40 -3.88
C ALA A 55 23.18 3.73 -3.49
N ARG A 56 22.77 4.53 -4.48
CA ARG A 56 22.08 5.81 -4.28
C ARG A 56 20.73 5.79 -4.99
N ILE A 57 19.66 6.00 -4.27
CA ILE A 57 18.30 5.96 -4.80
C ILE A 57 17.66 7.34 -4.58
N TYR A 58 17.34 7.99 -5.68
CA TYR A 58 16.84 9.36 -5.71
C TYR A 58 15.41 9.40 -6.26
N SER A 59 14.48 9.84 -5.43
CA SER A 59 13.08 10.09 -5.78
C SER A 59 12.35 8.88 -6.37
N CYS A 60 12.80 7.65 -6.07
CA CYS A 60 12.08 6.43 -6.46
C CYS A 60 11.02 6.14 -5.39
N LYS A 61 9.81 6.67 -5.57
CA LYS A 61 8.77 6.68 -4.51
C LYS A 61 8.06 5.34 -4.34
N ARG A 62 8.15 4.45 -5.33
CA ARG A 62 7.48 3.14 -5.34
C ARG A 62 8.35 1.98 -4.89
N VAL A 63 9.60 2.21 -4.48
CA VAL A 63 10.43 1.14 -3.91
C VAL A 63 9.78 0.64 -2.62
N ARG A 64 9.58 -0.67 -2.53
CA ARG A 64 8.95 -1.37 -1.41
C ARG A 64 9.81 -2.50 -0.85
N CYS A 65 10.78 -2.99 -1.61
CA CYS A 65 11.62 -4.12 -1.21
C CYS A 65 13.12 -3.79 -1.37
N PHE A 66 13.89 -4.05 -0.32
CA PHE A 66 15.34 -3.88 -0.19
C PHE A 66 16.04 -5.18 0.26
N GLY A 67 15.32 -6.21 0.70
CA GLY A 67 15.78 -7.24 1.63
C GLY A 67 16.79 -8.25 1.11
N LEU A 68 17.01 -8.38 -0.22
CA LEU A 68 18.17 -9.16 -0.69
C LEU A 68 19.49 -8.37 -0.55
N LEU A 69 19.44 -7.04 -0.42
CA LEU A 69 20.65 -6.22 -0.19
C LEU A 69 21.40 -6.62 1.09
N CYS A 70 20.67 -7.19 2.05
CA CYS A 70 21.17 -7.64 3.35
C CYS A 70 21.75 -9.06 3.33
N GLN A 71 21.73 -9.80 2.21
CA GLN A 71 22.19 -11.18 2.17
C GLN A 71 23.71 -11.29 2.33
N LYS A 72 24.18 -12.44 2.86
CA LYS A 72 25.59 -12.67 3.25
C LYS A 72 26.62 -12.49 2.13
N GLU A 73 26.21 -12.51 0.87
CA GLU A 73 27.09 -12.35 -0.29
C GLU A 73 27.18 -10.90 -0.82
N SER A 74 26.37 -9.98 -0.26
CA SER A 74 26.35 -8.58 -0.64
C SER A 74 27.59 -7.82 -0.10
N SER A 75 28.31 -7.14 -0.99
CA SER A 75 29.40 -6.23 -0.61
C SER A 75 28.93 -4.81 -0.29
N LEU A 76 27.62 -4.56 -0.35
CA LEU A 76 27.05 -3.24 -0.09
C LEU A 76 27.41 -2.78 1.33
N ARG A 77 27.94 -1.56 1.43
CA ARG A 77 28.27 -0.92 2.72
C ARG A 77 27.48 0.35 2.94
N LYS A 78 27.02 0.99 1.88
CA LYS A 78 26.33 2.28 1.97
C LYS A 78 25.11 2.35 1.07
N LEU A 79 23.99 2.76 1.65
CA LEU A 79 22.75 3.04 0.94
C LEU A 79 22.32 4.47 1.21
N VAL A 80 22.30 5.29 0.17
CA VAL A 80 21.83 6.69 0.26
C VAL A 80 20.42 6.77 -0.34
N LEU A 81 19.43 7.15 0.47
CA LEU A 81 18.06 7.35 0.03
C LEU A 81 17.73 8.84 0.06
N PHE A 82 17.39 9.42 -1.09
CA PHE A 82 16.98 10.81 -1.22
C PHE A 82 15.53 10.88 -1.69
N ARG A 83 14.62 11.43 -0.88
CA ARG A 83 13.17 11.43 -1.18
C ARG A 83 12.61 10.04 -1.57
N THR A 84 13.25 8.98 -1.08
CA THR A 84 12.83 7.59 -1.28
C THR A 84 12.40 7.05 0.09
N PRO A 85 11.13 6.64 0.22
CA PRO A 85 10.58 6.15 1.48
C PRO A 85 11.13 4.77 1.86
N ILE A 86 11.15 4.48 3.15
CA ILE A 86 11.60 3.21 3.73
C ILE A 86 10.90 2.96 5.06
N THR A 87 10.43 1.75 5.37
CA THR A 87 9.80 1.50 6.68
C THR A 87 10.82 1.39 7.81
N GLY A 88 10.39 1.58 9.06
CA GLY A 88 11.26 1.39 10.22
C GLY A 88 11.82 -0.04 10.32
N ALA A 89 11.06 -1.07 9.93
CA ALA A 89 11.55 -2.45 9.84
C ALA A 89 12.69 -2.58 8.84
N GLN A 90 12.54 -2.02 7.64
CA GLN A 90 13.56 -2.09 6.60
C GLN A 90 14.84 -1.38 7.02
N LEU A 91 14.70 -0.19 7.62
CA LEU A 91 15.85 0.55 8.13
C LEU A 91 16.58 -0.22 9.23
N LYS A 92 15.83 -0.84 10.16
CA LYS A 92 16.39 -1.67 11.22
C LYS A 92 17.11 -2.91 10.65
N ASP A 93 16.50 -3.56 9.67
CA ASP A 93 17.04 -4.74 9.02
C ASP A 93 18.36 -4.43 8.29
N LEU A 94 18.39 -3.40 7.43
CA LEU A 94 19.60 -2.95 6.73
C LEU A 94 20.74 -2.60 7.70
N ARG A 95 20.44 -1.85 8.76
CA ARG A 95 21.43 -1.45 9.78
C ARG A 95 21.96 -2.67 10.56
N SER A 96 21.12 -3.65 10.84
CA SER A 96 21.54 -4.88 11.54
C SER A 96 22.52 -5.73 10.71
N HIS A 97 22.52 -5.57 9.39
CA HIS A 97 23.47 -6.20 8.46
C HIS A 97 24.70 -5.32 8.15
N GLY A 98 24.92 -4.24 8.91
CA GLY A 98 26.12 -3.42 8.79
C GLY A 98 26.11 -2.43 7.61
N ILE A 99 24.95 -2.19 6.99
CA ILE A 99 24.81 -1.19 5.93
C ILE A 99 24.60 0.19 6.56
N GLU A 100 25.47 1.15 6.22
CA GLU A 100 25.28 2.56 6.52
C GLU A 100 24.12 3.10 5.66
N VAL A 101 22.97 3.35 6.28
CA VAL A 101 21.82 3.95 5.60
C VAL A 101 21.77 5.45 5.89
N VAL A 102 21.96 6.24 4.83
CA VAL A 102 21.89 7.71 4.86
C VAL A 102 20.57 8.15 4.26
N LEU A 103 19.69 8.69 5.10
CA LEU A 103 18.41 9.24 4.65
C LEU A 103 18.53 10.76 4.45
N LYS A 104 18.11 11.25 3.28
CA LYS A 104 18.09 12.67 2.92
C LYS A 104 16.67 13.08 2.54
N GLU A 105 16.19 14.14 3.18
CA GLU A 105 14.83 14.67 2.99
C GLU A 105 13.73 13.61 3.24
N SER A 106 13.97 12.75 4.23
CA SER A 106 13.07 11.69 4.66
C SER A 106 12.28 12.12 5.90
N THR A 107 10.95 12.01 5.87
CA THR A 107 10.06 12.36 7.00
C THR A 107 9.64 11.13 7.82
N GLY A 108 9.80 11.14 9.15
CA GLY A 108 8.85 10.43 10.04
C GLY A 108 9.08 8.94 10.37
N PHE A 109 10.28 8.37 10.19
CA PHE A 109 10.46 6.91 10.11
C PHE A 109 10.79 6.16 11.42
N GLU A 110 11.33 6.83 12.44
CA GLU A 110 12.01 6.09 13.53
C GLU A 110 11.07 5.45 14.56
N LYS A 111 9.83 5.95 14.69
CA LYS A 111 8.91 5.49 15.74
C LYS A 111 8.06 4.28 15.35
N MET A 112 7.83 4.04 14.05
CA MET A 112 6.99 2.93 13.58
C MET A 112 7.82 1.90 12.82
N VAL A 113 8.05 0.75 13.45
CA VAL A 113 8.86 -0.35 12.90
C VAL A 113 8.07 -1.20 11.90
N ARG A 114 6.76 -1.01 11.75
CA ARG A 114 5.91 -1.81 10.85
C ARG A 114 5.58 -1.08 9.54
N PRO A 115 5.18 -1.79 8.46
CA PRO A 115 5.20 -3.24 8.32
C PRO A 115 6.59 -3.81 8.02
N SER A 116 6.74 -5.13 8.20
CA SER A 116 7.91 -5.85 7.69
C SER A 116 7.91 -5.85 6.17
N GLU A 117 9.10 -5.90 5.57
CA GLU A 117 9.21 -6.03 4.12
C GLU A 117 8.57 -7.30 3.59
N SER A 118 8.74 -8.43 4.28
CA SER A 118 8.15 -9.71 3.89
C SER A 118 6.62 -9.64 3.78
N LEU A 119 5.96 -8.89 4.64
CA LEU A 119 4.52 -8.67 4.58
C LEU A 119 4.15 -7.90 3.30
N VAL A 120 4.85 -6.79 3.03
CA VAL A 120 4.63 -5.98 1.81
C VAL A 120 4.90 -6.81 0.55
N LYS A 121 6.03 -7.53 0.50
CA LYS A 121 6.41 -8.39 -0.62
C LYS A 121 5.36 -9.48 -0.87
N SER A 122 4.85 -10.12 0.19
CA SER A 122 3.80 -11.14 0.06
C SER A 122 2.53 -10.61 -0.59
N SER A 123 2.12 -9.37 -0.29
CA SER A 123 0.99 -8.72 -0.94
C SER A 123 1.28 -8.40 -2.41
N LEU A 124 2.48 -7.90 -2.74
CA LEU A 124 2.87 -7.64 -4.14
C LEU A 124 2.90 -8.92 -4.98
N ASP A 125 3.47 -9.99 -4.45
CA ASP A 125 3.54 -11.30 -5.13
C ASP A 125 2.15 -11.93 -5.27
N LEU A 126 1.27 -11.75 -4.27
CA LEU A 126 -0.12 -12.18 -4.34
C LEU A 126 -0.86 -11.49 -5.49
N ILE A 127 -0.71 -10.16 -5.64
CA ILE A 127 -1.32 -9.41 -6.76
C ILE A 127 -0.90 -10.04 -8.09
N ARG A 128 0.41 -10.17 -8.32
CA ARG A 128 0.94 -10.76 -9.57
C ARG A 128 0.39 -12.15 -9.84
N LYS A 129 0.30 -12.98 -8.80
CA LYS A 129 -0.20 -14.36 -8.90
C LYS A 129 -1.67 -14.41 -9.29
N VAL A 130 -2.54 -13.65 -8.62
CA VAL A 130 -3.99 -13.76 -8.81
C VAL A 130 -4.48 -13.10 -10.11
N THR A 131 -3.70 -12.17 -10.67
CA THR A 131 -4.06 -11.45 -11.89
C THR A 131 -3.34 -11.95 -13.15
N ALA A 132 -2.51 -13.00 -13.06
CA ALA A 132 -1.69 -13.46 -14.17
C ALA A 132 -2.50 -13.72 -15.46
N ASP A 133 -3.70 -14.30 -15.29
CA ASP A 133 -4.58 -14.69 -16.40
C ASP A 133 -5.90 -13.88 -16.43
N VAL A 134 -5.96 -12.73 -15.75
CA VAL A 134 -7.17 -11.90 -15.65
C VAL A 134 -6.98 -10.62 -16.46
N LYS A 135 -7.93 -10.31 -17.35
CA LYS A 135 -7.89 -9.07 -18.11
C LYS A 135 -8.10 -7.86 -17.19
N PRO A 136 -7.40 -6.74 -17.40
CA PRO A 136 -7.57 -5.52 -16.61
C PRO A 136 -9.03 -5.10 -16.40
N GLU A 137 -9.86 -5.20 -17.43
CA GLU A 137 -11.26 -4.77 -17.42
C GLU A 137 -12.15 -5.67 -16.54
N GLN A 138 -11.71 -6.90 -16.26
CA GLN A 138 -12.40 -7.86 -15.40
C GLN A 138 -11.97 -7.76 -13.93
N ILE A 139 -11.10 -6.80 -13.59
CA ILE A 139 -10.63 -6.55 -12.24
C ILE A 139 -11.41 -5.39 -11.62
N GLY A 140 -12.06 -5.66 -10.48
CA GLY A 140 -12.72 -4.69 -9.64
C GLY A 140 -11.87 -4.29 -8.43
N ILE A 141 -11.95 -3.03 -8.01
CA ILE A 141 -11.34 -2.53 -6.78
C ILE A 141 -12.39 -1.84 -5.93
N ALA A 142 -12.68 -2.39 -4.76
CA ALA A 142 -13.57 -1.77 -3.78
C ALA A 142 -12.84 -0.65 -3.03
N PHE A 143 -13.06 0.60 -3.42
CA PHE A 143 -12.34 1.77 -2.91
C PHE A 143 -13.26 2.73 -2.14
N ASN A 144 -13.33 2.59 -0.81
CA ASN A 144 -14.15 3.45 0.02
C ASN A 144 -13.44 4.73 0.52
N GLY A 145 -12.13 4.88 0.29
CA GLY A 145 -11.32 6.01 0.78
C GLY A 145 -10.82 5.85 2.23
N GLY A 146 -11.17 4.75 2.90
CA GLY A 146 -10.65 4.42 4.22
C GLY A 146 -9.17 4.02 4.17
N LYS A 147 -8.50 4.05 5.34
CA LYS A 147 -7.06 3.78 5.49
C LYS A 147 -6.61 2.46 4.84
N ASP A 148 -7.42 1.41 4.94
CA ASP A 148 -7.07 0.10 4.40
C ASP A 148 -7.19 0.10 2.87
N SER A 149 -8.23 0.73 2.33
CA SER A 149 -8.42 0.82 0.87
C SER A 149 -7.35 1.67 0.18
N VAL A 150 -6.79 2.69 0.85
CA VAL A 150 -5.70 3.50 0.27
C VAL A 150 -4.37 2.75 0.25
N VAL A 151 -4.07 1.93 1.27
CA VAL A 151 -2.90 1.03 1.25
C VAL A 151 -3.05 0.00 0.13
N MET A 152 -4.24 -0.59 -0.03
CA MET A 152 -4.53 -1.51 -1.12
C MET A 152 -4.32 -0.84 -2.49
N MET A 153 -4.83 0.39 -2.68
CA MET A 153 -4.64 1.14 -3.91
C MET A 153 -3.17 1.42 -4.22
N ASP A 154 -2.36 1.78 -3.22
CA ASP A 154 -0.92 2.04 -3.41
C ASP A 154 -0.16 0.77 -3.81
N LEU A 155 -0.46 -0.38 -3.19
CA LEU A 155 0.13 -1.67 -3.58
C LEU A 155 -0.24 -2.08 -5.01
N LEU A 156 -1.48 -1.86 -5.42
CA LEU A 156 -1.92 -2.12 -6.80
C LEU A 156 -1.23 -1.17 -7.79
N LEU A 157 -1.11 0.11 -7.44
CA LEU A 157 -0.34 1.10 -8.20
C LEU A 157 1.13 0.72 -8.35
N CYS A 158 1.75 0.12 -7.33
CA CYS A 158 3.11 -0.39 -7.39
C CYS A 158 3.26 -1.52 -8.44
N VAL A 159 2.28 -2.41 -8.56
CA VAL A 159 2.35 -3.54 -9.50
C VAL A 159 1.97 -3.14 -10.93
N PHE A 160 0.91 -2.34 -11.09
CA PHE A 160 0.30 -2.09 -12.40
C PHE A 160 0.61 -0.71 -13.00
N GLY A 161 0.94 0.27 -12.16
CA GLY A 161 0.99 1.68 -12.56
C GLY A 161 -0.38 2.27 -12.91
N SER A 162 -0.44 3.58 -13.14
CA SER A 162 -1.71 4.30 -13.36
C SER A 162 -2.42 3.85 -14.64
N GLU A 163 -1.69 3.62 -15.73
CA GLU A 163 -2.30 3.37 -17.04
C GLU A 163 -3.05 2.05 -17.11
N VAL A 164 -2.54 1.01 -16.44
CA VAL A 164 -3.25 -0.26 -16.33
C VAL A 164 -4.40 -0.14 -15.32
N MET A 165 -4.18 0.52 -14.18
CA MET A 165 -5.20 0.75 -13.15
C MET A 165 -6.43 1.50 -13.68
N LYS A 166 -6.27 2.41 -14.65
CA LYS A 166 -7.39 3.12 -15.31
C LYS A 166 -8.35 2.20 -16.05
N LYS A 167 -7.93 0.99 -16.41
CA LYS A 167 -8.78 -0.03 -17.06
C LYS A 167 -9.59 -0.85 -16.06
N PHE A 168 -9.20 -0.85 -14.79
CA PHE A 168 -9.90 -1.60 -13.76
C PHE A 168 -11.22 -0.89 -13.42
N CYS A 169 -12.20 -1.66 -12.94
CA CYS A 169 -13.40 -1.08 -12.35
C CYS A 169 -13.11 -0.66 -10.90
N ILE A 170 -12.71 0.59 -10.69
CA ILE A 170 -12.59 1.16 -9.34
C ILE A 170 -13.99 1.62 -8.91
N PHE A 171 -14.53 1.03 -7.84
CA PHE A 171 -15.92 1.25 -7.47
C PHE A 171 -16.13 1.57 -5.99
N VAL A 172 -17.25 2.25 -5.74
CA VAL A 172 -17.78 2.55 -4.42
C VAL A 172 -19.17 1.94 -4.34
N LEU A 173 -19.37 1.05 -3.37
CA LEU A 173 -20.69 0.47 -3.13
C LEU A 173 -21.56 1.42 -2.32
N GLY A 174 -22.85 1.42 -2.63
CA GLY A 174 -23.88 2.02 -1.81
C GLY A 174 -23.90 1.40 -0.42
N ILE A 175 -24.27 2.22 0.56
CA ILE A 175 -24.33 1.83 1.97
C ILE A 175 -25.78 1.71 2.48
N GLY A 176 -26.72 1.35 1.60
CA GLY A 176 -28.12 1.09 1.96
C GLY A 176 -28.84 2.32 2.51
N GLY A 177 -28.66 3.48 1.88
CA GLY A 177 -29.27 4.75 2.26
C GLY A 177 -28.66 5.43 3.50
N MET A 178 -27.57 4.89 4.06
CA MET A 178 -26.83 5.57 5.13
C MET A 178 -26.02 6.76 4.59
N GLU A 179 -25.71 7.70 5.48
CA GLU A 179 -24.88 8.87 5.17
C GLU A 179 -23.40 8.62 5.47
N GLU A 180 -22.54 9.06 4.57
CA GLU A 180 -21.08 9.08 4.72
C GLU A 180 -20.61 10.44 5.27
N PHE A 181 -19.40 10.47 5.84
CA PHE A 181 -18.72 11.71 6.18
C PHE A 181 -18.36 12.51 4.92
N ASN A 182 -18.62 13.82 4.91
CA ASN A 182 -18.26 14.68 3.79
C ASN A 182 -16.75 14.67 3.53
N GLU A 183 -15.94 14.66 4.58
CA GLU A 183 -14.48 14.58 4.51
C GLU A 183 -14.01 13.29 3.83
N MET A 184 -14.71 12.18 4.05
CA MET A 184 -14.42 10.90 3.41
C MET A 184 -14.78 10.93 1.92
N VAL A 185 -15.97 11.46 1.59
CA VAL A 185 -16.41 11.64 0.20
C VAL A 185 -15.43 12.56 -0.53
N SER A 186 -15.16 13.75 0.00
CA SER A 186 -14.21 14.71 -0.59
C SER A 186 -12.81 14.13 -0.74
N PHE A 187 -12.29 13.42 0.27
CA PHE A 187 -11.00 12.75 0.17
C PHE A 187 -10.99 11.73 -0.98
N ARG A 188 -12.01 10.88 -1.06
CA ARG A 188 -12.11 9.82 -2.07
C ARG A 188 -12.18 10.37 -3.49
N GLU A 189 -13.01 11.39 -3.72
CA GLU A 189 -13.11 12.04 -5.04
C GLU A 189 -11.80 12.73 -5.42
N ASN A 190 -11.18 13.47 -4.49
CA ASN A 190 -9.90 14.15 -4.72
C ASN A 190 -8.77 13.15 -5.00
N TYR A 191 -8.72 12.04 -4.25
CA TYR A 191 -7.74 10.97 -4.47
C TYR A 191 -7.89 10.38 -5.88
N ALA A 192 -9.12 10.05 -6.29
CA ALA A 192 -9.38 9.51 -7.62
C ALA A 192 -9.02 10.50 -8.72
N SER A 193 -9.45 11.75 -8.61
CA SER A 193 -9.17 12.82 -9.58
C SER A 193 -7.67 13.08 -9.74
N THR A 194 -6.94 13.20 -8.63
CA THR A 194 -5.48 13.45 -8.63
C THR A 194 -4.71 12.32 -9.32
N ASN A 195 -5.20 11.08 -9.22
CA ASN A 195 -4.58 9.91 -9.86
C ASN A 195 -5.17 9.61 -11.26
N GLY A 196 -6.10 10.42 -11.76
CA GLY A 196 -6.74 10.22 -13.06
C GLY A 196 -7.64 8.99 -13.12
N PHE A 197 -8.23 8.59 -11.99
CA PHE A 197 -9.15 7.46 -11.88
C PHE A 197 -10.60 7.91 -11.97
N VAL A 198 -11.46 7.05 -12.52
CA VAL A 198 -12.91 7.24 -12.57
C VAL A 198 -13.56 6.28 -11.58
N LEU A 199 -14.31 6.82 -10.61
CA LEU A 199 -15.04 6.03 -9.63
C LEU A 199 -16.40 5.60 -10.19
N THR A 200 -16.64 4.31 -10.23
CA THR A 200 -17.97 3.74 -10.53
C THR A 200 -18.75 3.62 -9.22
N LYS A 201 -19.78 4.46 -9.04
CA LYS A 201 -20.61 4.45 -7.84
C LYS A 201 -21.88 3.66 -8.12
N THR A 202 -22.22 2.69 -7.27
CA THR A 202 -23.55 2.08 -7.33
C THR A 202 -24.56 3.01 -6.64
N ASP A 203 -25.85 2.82 -6.94
CA ASP A 203 -26.91 3.56 -6.27
C ASP A 203 -26.79 3.40 -4.74
N SER A 204 -26.94 4.51 -4.01
CA SER A 204 -26.74 4.55 -2.56
C SER A 204 -27.80 3.76 -1.79
N SER A 205 -28.99 3.54 -2.38
CA SER A 205 -30.07 2.75 -1.80
C SER A 205 -29.82 1.25 -1.86
N LEU A 206 -28.96 0.77 -2.77
CA LEU A 206 -28.65 -0.64 -2.91
C LEU A 206 -27.85 -1.16 -1.71
N SER A 207 -28.11 -2.42 -1.37
CA SER A 207 -27.21 -3.18 -0.50
C SER A 207 -25.87 -3.44 -1.20
N MET A 208 -24.83 -3.74 -0.41
CA MET A 208 -23.52 -4.11 -0.97
C MET A 208 -23.61 -5.32 -1.91
N LYS A 209 -24.53 -6.26 -1.65
CA LYS A 209 -24.71 -7.44 -2.50
C LYS A 209 -25.32 -7.06 -3.85
N GLU A 210 -26.40 -6.29 -3.85
CA GLU A 210 -27.05 -5.84 -5.09
C GLU A 210 -26.14 -4.94 -5.92
N GLY A 211 -25.40 -4.05 -5.27
CA GLY A 211 -24.40 -3.21 -5.96
C GLY A 211 -23.30 -4.05 -6.61
N LEU A 212 -22.83 -5.11 -5.94
CA LEU A 212 -21.82 -6.02 -6.52
C LEU A 212 -22.40 -6.87 -7.67
N GLU A 213 -23.68 -7.23 -7.59
CA GLU A 213 -24.40 -7.98 -8.64
C GLU A 213 -24.55 -7.11 -9.90
N TYR A 214 -24.98 -5.86 -9.72
CA TYR A 214 -25.00 -4.87 -10.79
C TYR A 214 -23.62 -4.68 -11.45
N LEU A 215 -22.55 -4.57 -10.67
CA LEU A 215 -21.20 -4.43 -11.20
C LEU A 215 -20.72 -5.69 -11.93
N LYS A 216 -21.08 -6.89 -11.45
CA LYS A 216 -20.81 -8.15 -12.15
C LYS A 216 -21.42 -8.15 -13.54
N GLU A 217 -22.71 -7.80 -13.62
CA GLU A 217 -23.49 -7.86 -14.86
C GLU A 217 -23.05 -6.79 -15.85
N THR A 218 -22.75 -5.58 -15.37
CA THR A 218 -22.44 -4.44 -16.24
C THR A 218 -20.97 -4.31 -16.63
N ARG A 219 -20.05 -4.89 -15.85
CA ARG A 219 -18.60 -4.77 -16.06
C ARG A 219 -17.86 -6.11 -16.20
N ASP A 220 -18.57 -7.24 -16.10
CA ASP A 220 -18.00 -8.59 -16.17
C ASP A 220 -16.85 -8.82 -15.17
N ILE A 221 -16.94 -8.25 -13.97
CA ILE A 221 -15.88 -8.36 -12.95
C ILE A 221 -15.72 -9.82 -12.51
N GLN A 222 -14.54 -10.39 -12.71
CA GLN A 222 -14.20 -11.76 -12.32
C GLN A 222 -13.41 -11.80 -11.01
N LEU A 223 -12.61 -10.78 -10.74
CA LEU A 223 -11.76 -10.67 -9.56
C LEU A 223 -12.00 -9.33 -8.88
N VAL A 224 -12.17 -9.32 -7.57
CA VAL A 224 -12.34 -8.09 -6.78
C VAL A 224 -11.28 -7.98 -5.68
N PHE A 225 -10.55 -6.88 -5.68
CA PHE A 225 -9.66 -6.50 -4.58
C PHE A 225 -10.45 -5.78 -3.47
N MET A 226 -10.22 -6.21 -2.23
CA MET A 226 -10.80 -5.63 -1.02
C MET A 226 -9.73 -5.34 0.03
N GLY A 227 -9.88 -4.20 0.73
CA GLY A 227 -9.00 -3.79 1.84
C GLY A 227 -9.31 -4.47 3.17
N THR A 228 -10.08 -5.55 3.19
CA THR A 228 -10.51 -6.25 4.42
C THR A 228 -9.33 -6.97 5.07
N ARG A 229 -9.12 -6.78 6.38
CA ARG A 229 -8.14 -7.54 7.17
C ARG A 229 -8.82 -8.70 7.89
N LYS A 230 -8.03 -9.65 8.39
CA LYS A 230 -8.51 -10.82 9.14
C LYS A 230 -9.33 -10.43 10.37
N SER A 231 -8.98 -9.34 11.04
CA SER A 231 -9.72 -8.82 12.20
C SER A 231 -11.08 -8.21 11.86
N ASP A 232 -11.35 -7.92 10.58
CA ASP A 232 -12.57 -7.22 10.15
C ASP A 232 -13.71 -8.17 9.74
N SER A 233 -13.44 -9.44 9.44
CA SER A 233 -14.43 -10.35 8.86
C SER A 233 -14.47 -11.71 9.53
N ALA A 234 -15.68 -12.15 9.89
CA ALA A 234 -15.97 -13.53 10.27
C ALA A 234 -16.18 -14.47 9.05
N HIS A 235 -16.32 -13.90 7.85
CA HIS A 235 -16.73 -14.63 6.63
C HIS A 235 -15.61 -14.82 5.60
N GLN A 236 -14.43 -14.26 5.83
CA GLN A 236 -13.22 -14.50 5.05
C GLN A 236 -12.22 -15.23 5.94
N LYS A 237 -11.73 -16.40 5.52
CA LYS A 237 -10.77 -17.20 6.30
C LYS A 237 -9.34 -17.11 5.77
N GLU A 238 -9.19 -16.92 4.47
CA GLU A 238 -7.91 -16.82 3.74
C GLU A 238 -7.78 -15.48 3.00
N SER A 239 -6.61 -15.16 2.44
CA SER A 239 -6.45 -13.92 1.65
C SER A 239 -7.19 -13.94 0.31
N VAL A 240 -7.50 -15.13 -0.22
CA VAL A 240 -8.16 -15.32 -1.52
C VAL A 240 -9.23 -16.39 -1.41
N GLU A 241 -10.47 -16.03 -1.70
CA GLU A 241 -11.61 -16.95 -1.66
C GLU A 241 -12.61 -16.58 -2.75
N ARG A 242 -13.44 -17.53 -3.19
CA ARG A 242 -14.65 -17.16 -3.92
C ARG A 242 -15.64 -16.48 -2.97
N THR A 243 -16.47 -15.61 -3.51
CA THR A 243 -17.60 -15.05 -2.78
C THR A 243 -18.48 -16.15 -2.19
N THR A 244 -19.05 -15.90 -1.01
CA THR A 244 -19.89 -16.88 -0.30
C THR A 244 -21.18 -17.15 -1.06
N LYS A 245 -21.77 -18.35 -0.88
CA LYS A 245 -23.04 -18.75 -1.52
C LYS A 245 -24.09 -17.65 -1.40
N GLY A 246 -24.71 -17.31 -2.53
CA GLY A 246 -25.72 -16.27 -2.62
C GLY A 246 -25.16 -14.87 -2.87
N TRP A 247 -23.85 -14.68 -3.00
CA TRP A 247 -23.24 -13.48 -3.58
C TRP A 247 -22.87 -13.72 -5.05
N PRO A 248 -22.71 -12.67 -5.86
CA PRO A 248 -22.23 -12.79 -7.24
C PRO A 248 -20.90 -13.55 -7.30
N ASP A 249 -20.78 -14.51 -8.21
CA ASP A 249 -19.59 -15.36 -8.30
C ASP A 249 -18.38 -14.58 -8.83
N MET A 250 -17.42 -14.35 -7.93
CA MET A 250 -16.17 -13.63 -8.17
C MET A 250 -15.08 -14.20 -7.28
N LEU A 251 -13.82 -14.03 -7.69
CA LEU A 251 -12.67 -14.22 -6.82
C LEU A 251 -12.47 -12.99 -5.95
N ARG A 252 -12.67 -13.11 -4.64
CA ARG A 252 -12.44 -12.06 -3.65
C ARG A 252 -11.01 -12.15 -3.12
N VAL A 253 -10.25 -11.07 -3.30
CA VAL A 253 -8.86 -10.94 -2.86
C VAL A 253 -8.75 -9.88 -1.77
N CYS A 254 -8.64 -10.33 -0.53
CA CYS A 254 -8.40 -9.46 0.62
C CYS A 254 -6.89 -9.22 0.74
N LEU A 255 -6.39 -8.22 0.01
CA LEU A 255 -4.95 -8.00 -0.17
C LEU A 255 -4.20 -7.75 1.14
N LEU A 256 -4.89 -7.17 2.12
CA LEU A 256 -4.37 -6.78 3.42
C LEU A 256 -4.77 -7.77 4.51
N PHE A 257 -5.20 -8.99 4.18
CA PHE A 257 -5.78 -9.94 5.13
C PHE A 257 -4.92 -10.15 6.39
N ASN A 258 -3.60 -10.27 6.22
CA ASN A 258 -2.66 -10.51 7.34
C ASN A 258 -2.04 -9.23 7.93
N TRP A 259 -2.52 -8.05 7.53
CA TRP A 259 -2.00 -6.77 8.03
C TRP A 259 -2.68 -6.40 9.35
N SER A 260 -1.89 -5.91 10.31
CA SER A 260 -2.37 -5.32 11.56
C SER A 260 -2.68 -3.83 11.40
N TYR A 261 -3.32 -3.23 12.42
CA TYR A 261 -3.55 -1.78 12.45
C TYR A 261 -2.24 -0.98 12.38
N GLU A 262 -1.21 -1.45 13.06
CA GLU A 262 0.10 -0.81 13.09
C GLU A 262 0.83 -0.95 11.74
N ASP A 263 0.61 -2.05 11.01
CA ASP A 263 1.12 -2.23 9.65
C ASP A 263 0.50 -1.20 8.69
N ILE A 264 -0.81 -0.96 8.79
CA ILE A 264 -1.51 0.01 7.94
C ILE A 264 -0.97 1.42 8.16
N TRP A 265 -0.92 1.89 9.40
CA TRP A 265 -0.43 3.23 9.70
C TRP A 265 1.06 3.38 9.46
N GLY A 266 1.86 2.38 9.85
CA GLY A 266 3.28 2.37 9.58
C GLY A 266 3.58 2.48 8.09
N TYR A 267 2.80 1.80 7.25
CA TYR A 267 2.91 1.92 5.79
C TYR A 267 2.47 3.30 5.28
N ILE A 268 1.28 3.78 5.69
CA ILE A 268 0.76 5.09 5.26
C ILE A 268 1.75 6.20 5.57
N LEU A 269 2.27 6.24 6.79
CA LEU A 269 3.18 7.29 7.25
C LEU A 269 4.57 7.16 6.61
N ALA A 270 5.09 5.93 6.49
CA ALA A 270 6.40 5.72 5.85
C ALA A 270 6.37 6.12 4.36
N TYR A 271 5.31 5.77 3.64
CA TYR A 271 5.21 6.03 2.21
C TYR A 271 4.55 7.38 1.87
N GLY A 272 4.16 8.17 2.88
CA GLY A 272 3.53 9.48 2.69
C GLY A 272 2.21 9.39 1.93
N ILE A 273 1.44 8.32 2.15
CA ILE A 273 0.20 8.06 1.43
C ILE A 273 -0.89 9.00 1.94
N PRO A 274 -1.61 9.73 1.07
CA PRO A 274 -2.72 10.57 1.50
C PRO A 274 -3.82 9.77 2.19
N PHE A 275 -4.42 10.34 3.24
CA PHE A 275 -5.53 9.75 3.97
C PHE A 275 -6.55 10.83 4.38
N CYS A 276 -7.79 10.40 4.70
CA CYS A 276 -8.87 11.28 5.16
C CYS A 276 -8.51 12.00 6.48
N SER A 277 -8.75 13.31 6.56
CA SER A 277 -8.36 14.15 7.70
C SER A 277 -8.94 13.69 9.04
N LEU A 278 -10.10 13.04 9.04
CA LEU A 278 -10.73 12.51 10.25
C LEU A 278 -9.80 11.58 11.05
N TYR A 279 -8.89 10.86 10.38
CA TYR A 279 -7.91 10.04 11.10
C TYR A 279 -6.92 10.87 11.92
N ALA A 280 -6.59 12.09 11.51
CA ALA A 280 -5.78 13.01 12.32
C ALA A 280 -6.57 13.59 13.51
N GLU A 281 -7.90 13.55 13.44
CA GLU A 281 -8.84 14.03 14.47
C GLU A 281 -9.30 12.93 15.43
N GLY A 282 -8.61 11.78 15.43
CA GLY A 282 -8.82 10.69 16.38
C GLY A 282 -9.87 9.66 16.00
N TYR A 283 -10.42 9.70 14.79
CA TYR A 283 -11.20 8.59 14.27
C TYR A 283 -10.28 7.42 13.92
N THR A 284 -10.57 6.21 14.39
CA THR A 284 -9.73 5.01 14.12
C THR A 284 -10.39 4.03 13.16
N SER A 285 -11.70 4.15 12.96
CA SER A 285 -12.51 3.34 12.05
C SER A 285 -13.69 4.18 11.54
N LEU A 286 -13.87 4.28 10.21
CA LEU A 286 -14.87 5.16 9.59
C LEU A 286 -15.96 4.39 8.84
N GLY A 287 -17.22 4.75 9.05
CA GLY A 287 -18.40 4.15 8.40
C GLY A 287 -19.51 5.17 8.41
N SER A 288 -20.75 4.83 8.75
CA SER A 288 -21.80 5.85 8.61
C SER A 288 -21.67 6.97 9.65
N LEU A 289 -22.07 8.17 9.23
CA LEU A 289 -22.02 9.40 10.01
C LEU A 289 -22.66 9.23 11.41
N ASN A 290 -23.84 8.60 11.43
CA ASN A 290 -24.64 8.43 12.65
C ASN A 290 -24.18 7.27 13.57
N SER A 291 -23.14 6.53 13.19
CA SER A 291 -22.64 5.36 13.95
C SER A 291 -21.17 5.46 14.33
N THR A 292 -20.54 6.62 14.10
CA THR A 292 -19.09 6.76 14.24
C THR A 292 -18.74 8.04 14.97
N ALA A 293 -17.92 7.93 16.01
CA ALA A 293 -17.32 9.02 16.76
C ALA A 293 -15.79 8.83 16.85
N PRO A 294 -15.03 9.86 17.25
CA PRO A 294 -13.61 9.71 17.57
C PRO A 294 -13.38 8.63 18.63
N ASN A 295 -12.23 7.96 18.57
CA ASN A 295 -11.91 6.89 19.51
C ASN A 295 -11.70 7.47 20.92
N PRO A 296 -12.47 7.03 21.94
CA PRO A 296 -12.36 7.58 23.29
C PRO A 296 -10.97 7.36 23.92
N LEU A 297 -10.23 6.33 23.50
CA LEU A 297 -8.87 6.07 24.00
C LEU A 297 -7.83 7.08 23.48
N LEU A 298 -8.17 7.87 22.47
CA LEU A 298 -7.31 8.93 21.94
C LEU A 298 -7.64 10.30 22.54
N ARG A 299 -8.62 10.40 23.43
CA ARG A 299 -9.02 11.67 24.02
C ARG A 299 -7.96 12.17 25.01
N ARG A 300 -7.51 13.41 24.83
CA ARG A 300 -6.57 14.11 25.71
C ARG A 300 -7.30 14.82 26.86
N SER A 301 -6.53 15.26 27.85
CA SER A 301 -7.05 15.98 29.03
C SER A 301 -7.71 17.32 28.69
N ASP A 302 -7.29 17.97 27.60
CA ASP A 302 -7.86 19.22 27.09
C ASP A 302 -9.14 19.01 26.25
N GLY A 303 -9.57 17.76 26.06
CA GLY A 303 -10.73 17.39 25.27
C GLY A 303 -10.47 17.20 23.77
N THR A 304 -9.26 17.48 23.28
CA THR A 304 -8.85 17.16 21.90
C THR A 304 -8.55 15.67 21.75
N PHE A 305 -8.31 15.22 20.51
CA PHE A 305 -7.96 13.82 20.23
C PHE A 305 -6.58 13.69 19.60
N SER A 306 -5.85 12.66 20.02
CA SER A 306 -4.67 12.16 19.33
C SER A 306 -5.04 11.55 17.98
N PRO A 307 -4.15 11.61 16.99
CA PRO A 307 -4.39 11.01 15.70
C PRO A 307 -4.46 9.48 15.80
N ALA A 308 -5.09 8.85 14.81
CA ALA A 308 -5.39 7.43 14.75
C ALA A 308 -4.15 6.54 14.95
N TRP A 309 -3.02 6.91 14.35
CA TRP A 309 -1.77 6.15 14.44
C TRP A 309 -1.12 6.17 15.84
N GLU A 310 -1.64 6.94 16.80
CA GLU A 310 -1.21 6.90 18.21
C GLU A 310 -2.03 5.90 19.06
N LEU A 311 -3.03 5.21 18.48
CA LEU A 311 -3.78 4.18 19.19
C LEU A 311 -2.85 3.01 19.53
N SER A 312 -2.64 2.76 20.83
CA SER A 312 -1.70 1.74 21.30
C SER A 312 -2.27 0.32 21.30
N ASP A 313 -3.59 0.16 21.41
CA ASP A 313 -4.27 -1.13 21.40
C ASP A 313 -5.13 -1.25 20.13
N SER A 314 -4.66 -2.06 19.18
CA SER A 314 -5.37 -2.29 17.92
C SER A 314 -6.70 -3.01 18.07
N SER A 315 -6.94 -3.74 19.18
CA SER A 315 -8.25 -4.35 19.44
C SER A 315 -9.33 -3.29 19.69
N ALA A 316 -8.93 -2.10 20.13
CA ALA A 316 -9.80 -0.95 20.37
C ALA A 316 -10.06 -0.11 19.11
N GLU A 317 -9.63 -0.55 17.92
CA GLU A 317 -9.79 0.20 16.66
C GLU A 317 -11.25 0.63 16.40
N ARG A 318 -12.23 -0.17 16.83
CA ARG A 318 -13.65 0.08 16.61
C ARG A 318 -14.38 0.66 17.83
N ASN A 319 -13.68 1.11 18.87
CA ASN A 319 -14.33 1.67 20.07
C ASN A 319 -15.10 2.97 19.81
N GLY A 320 -14.81 3.67 18.71
CA GLY A 320 -15.61 4.81 18.23
C GLY A 320 -16.87 4.41 17.44
N ARG A 321 -17.15 3.11 17.27
CA ARG A 321 -18.34 2.63 16.56
C ARG A 321 -19.49 2.41 17.53
N HIS A 322 -20.60 3.10 17.29
CA HIS A 322 -21.85 2.81 17.96
C HIS A 322 -22.57 1.69 17.20
N VAL A 323 -22.80 0.57 17.87
CA VAL A 323 -23.77 -0.41 17.38
C VAL A 323 -25.15 0.24 17.56
N LYS A 324 -25.94 0.40 16.49
CA LYS A 324 -27.35 0.73 16.66
C LYS A 324 -27.95 -0.40 17.52
N ALA A 325 -28.45 -0.03 18.70
CA ALA A 325 -29.30 -0.90 19.52
C ALA A 325 -30.57 -1.28 18.76
#